data_AF-A0A2E7W3R9-F1
#
_entry.id   AF-A0A2E7W3R9-F1
#
_cell.length_a   1.000
_cell.length_b   1.000
_cell.length_c   1.000
_cell.angle_alpha   90.00
_cell.angle_beta   90.00
_cell.angle_gamma   90.00
#
_symmetry.space_group_name_H-M   'P 1'
#
loop_
_entity.id
_entity.type
_entity.pdbx_description
1 polymer ?
#
loop_
_entity_poly.entity_id
_entity_poly.type
_entity_poly.pdbx_seq_one_letter_code
_entity_poly.pdbx_strand_id
1 'polypeptide(L)'
;YSSGGTLPHNTAGGIRHLHKTFNENERDLYNDWWQEQIFQFGTEVDFYTSNYSLTGHDSLYGEEPTREYADPIKMVMALELNESAIVLNQFGLVGDDEITGYIAIDTFYSQLSTDTVSDPEPKSGDVFKLTEYGSLDRIGGRDGKIFEITDRVEQDVSRINPLIGHYIWLIKAKRYDYSFEPGLSAEGASDQVYDDSRSGLLSGYTQPESVGKKYTDDVQLQSKEVFDYDDYFESNDDVYGGYN
;
A
#
# COMPACT_ATOMS: atom_id res chain seq x y z
N TYR A 1 18.60 21.90 25.87
CA TYR A 1 17.89 21.74 27.16
C TYR A 1 17.89 23.08 27.89
N SER A 2 16.81 23.84 27.78
CA SER A 2 16.62 25.01 28.65
C SER A 2 16.35 24.50 30.07
N SER A 3 17.00 25.11 31.06
CA SER A 3 16.75 24.83 32.48
C SER A 3 15.35 25.32 32.82
N GLY A 4 14.37 24.44 32.63
CA GLY A 4 12.95 24.69 32.87
C GLY A 4 12.71 25.11 34.31
N GLY A 5 11.90 26.16 34.49
CA GLY A 5 11.52 26.65 35.82
C GLY A 5 10.80 25.59 36.64
N THR A 6 10.94 25.71 37.97
CA THR A 6 10.27 24.82 38.93
C THR A 6 8.76 24.94 38.80
N LEU A 7 8.08 23.83 38.52
CA LEU A 7 6.63 23.79 38.44
C LEU A 7 6.01 24.17 39.80
N PRO A 8 4.92 24.96 39.82
CA PRO A 8 4.36 25.54 41.05
C PRO A 8 3.64 24.53 41.97
N HIS A 9 3.66 23.23 41.68
CA HIS A 9 3.02 22.21 42.51
C HIS A 9 3.89 20.95 42.65
N ASN A 10 4.02 20.57 43.93
CA ASN A 10 4.75 19.48 44.57
C ASN A 10 5.09 18.27 43.70
N THR A 11 6.40 18.05 43.47
CA THR A 11 7.01 16.85 42.90
C THR A 11 6.85 15.59 43.78
N ALA A 12 6.14 15.67 44.91
CA ALA A 12 6.03 14.59 45.88
C ALA A 12 4.61 14.40 46.47
N GLY A 13 3.54 14.55 45.67
CA GLY A 13 2.22 14.10 46.13
C GLY A 13 0.95 14.70 45.51
N GLY A 14 1.05 15.46 44.42
CA GLY A 14 -0.14 15.86 43.65
C GLY A 14 -0.38 14.92 42.48
N ILE A 15 -1.59 14.38 42.33
CA ILE A 15 -1.99 13.58 41.16
C ILE A 15 -2.01 14.51 39.94
N ARG A 16 -0.90 14.59 39.21
CA ARG A 16 -0.83 15.24 37.91
C ARG A 16 -0.80 14.15 36.85
N HIS A 17 -1.93 13.97 36.17
CA HIS A 17 -2.11 12.93 35.16
C HIS A 17 -1.13 12.99 33.97
N LEU A 18 -0.53 14.16 33.72
CA LEU A 18 0.48 14.36 32.68
C LEU A 18 1.92 14.14 33.15
N HIS A 19 2.14 13.75 34.41
CA HIS A 19 3.48 13.50 34.94
C HIS A 19 3.90 12.06 34.64
N LYS A 20 4.72 11.89 33.59
CA LYS A 20 5.07 10.59 33.01
C LYS A 20 5.70 9.59 34.00
N THR A 21 6.40 10.06 35.03
CA THR A 21 7.07 9.20 36.04
C THR A 21 6.17 8.80 37.22
N PHE A 22 4.96 9.36 37.35
CA PHE A 22 4.02 8.99 38.42
C PHE A 22 2.86 8.12 37.90
N ASN A 23 2.56 8.19 36.60
CA ASN A 23 1.44 7.52 35.97
C ASN A 23 1.87 6.41 35.00
N GLU A 24 2.99 5.74 35.27
CA GLU A 24 3.52 4.65 34.41
C GLU A 24 2.47 3.56 34.18
N ASN A 25 1.79 3.09 35.23
CA ASN A 25 0.73 2.08 35.13
C ASN A 25 -0.45 2.51 34.22
N GLU A 26 -0.83 3.79 34.25
CA GLU A 26 -1.90 4.30 33.39
C GLU A 26 -1.43 4.33 31.93
N ARG A 27 -0.16 4.69 31.70
CA ARG A 27 0.43 4.70 30.36
C ARG A 27 0.53 3.30 29.77
N ASP A 28 0.92 2.32 30.57
CA ASP A 28 0.99 0.92 30.15
C ASP A 28 -0.40 0.39 29.80
N LEU A 29 -1.42 0.70 30.61
CA LEU A 29 -2.80 0.34 30.30
C LEU A 29 -3.29 0.91 28.97
N TYR A 30 -2.97 2.17 28.66
CA TYR A 30 -3.31 2.77 27.37
C TYR A 30 -2.56 2.12 26.20
N ASN A 31 -1.30 1.76 26.40
CA ASN A 31 -0.50 1.07 25.40
C ASN A 31 -1.08 -0.32 25.09
N ASP A 32 -1.34 -1.09 26.14
CA ASP A 32 -1.93 -2.44 26.05
C ASP A 32 -3.29 -2.38 25.35
N TRP A 33 -4.12 -1.38 25.67
CA TRP A 33 -5.40 -1.18 25.01
C TRP A 33 -5.24 -0.95 23.49
N TRP A 34 -4.31 -0.10 23.07
CA TRP A 34 -4.04 0.12 21.64
C TRP A 34 -3.52 -1.12 20.94
N GLN A 35 -2.57 -1.84 21.57
CA GLN A 35 -2.04 -3.08 21.02
C GLN A 35 -3.14 -4.14 20.87
N GLU A 36 -4.04 -4.26 21.85
CA GLU A 36 -5.18 -5.17 21.77
C GLU A 36 -6.09 -4.82 20.59
N GLN A 37 -6.42 -3.53 20.41
CA GLN A 37 -7.23 -3.11 19.26
C GLN A 37 -6.55 -3.43 17.92
N ILE A 38 -5.26 -3.13 17.78
CA ILE A 38 -4.52 -3.37 16.53
C ILE A 38 -4.38 -4.88 16.27
N PHE A 39 -4.07 -5.68 17.28
CA PHE A 39 -3.86 -7.12 17.08
C PHE A 39 -5.15 -7.93 16.89
N GLN A 40 -6.27 -7.48 17.46
CA GLN A 40 -7.55 -8.18 17.28
C GLN A 40 -8.29 -7.76 16.00
N PHE A 41 -8.20 -6.49 15.61
CA PHE A 41 -8.98 -5.93 14.50
C PHE A 41 -8.13 -5.44 13.33
N GLY A 42 -6.81 -5.44 13.46
CA GLY A 42 -5.91 -5.13 12.36
C GLY A 42 -5.80 -6.28 11.37
N THR A 43 -5.14 -5.98 10.26
CA THR A 43 -4.83 -6.93 9.19
C THR A 43 -3.33 -7.12 9.06
N GLU A 44 -2.90 -8.32 8.69
CA GLU A 44 -1.53 -8.61 8.35
C GLU A 44 -1.15 -7.91 7.04
N VAL A 45 -0.03 -7.20 7.08
CA VAL A 45 0.59 -6.55 5.93
C VAL A 45 2.04 -6.96 5.82
N ASP A 46 2.54 -6.99 4.58
CA ASP A 46 3.96 -7.08 4.30
C ASP A 46 4.51 -5.66 4.18
N PHE A 47 5.41 -5.27 5.10
CA PHE A 47 6.00 -3.93 5.19
C PHE A 47 7.40 -3.90 4.59
N TYR A 48 7.66 -2.95 3.69
CA TYR A 48 8.91 -2.76 2.97
C TYR A 48 9.51 -1.40 3.35
N THR A 49 10.72 -1.41 3.91
CA THR A 49 11.46 -0.17 4.18
C THR A 49 12.26 0.27 2.97
N SER A 50 12.20 1.56 2.68
CA SER A 50 13.04 2.19 1.67
C SER A 50 14.44 2.46 2.21
N ASN A 51 15.47 1.95 1.54
CA ASN A 51 16.88 2.16 1.90
C ASN A 51 17.44 3.49 1.39
N TYR A 52 16.67 4.58 1.50
CA TYR A 52 17.12 5.91 1.08
C TYR A 52 18.23 6.44 2.00
N SER A 53 19.33 6.88 1.42
CA SER A 53 20.47 7.46 2.12
C SER A 53 20.81 8.86 1.61
N LEU A 54 20.99 9.82 2.53
CA LEU A 54 21.45 11.18 2.19
C LEU A 54 22.82 11.21 1.51
N THR A 55 23.60 10.13 1.63
CA THR A 55 24.94 9.99 1.06
C THR A 55 24.95 9.47 -0.38
N GLY A 56 23.94 8.68 -0.79
CA GLY A 56 23.80 8.17 -2.17
C GLY A 56 22.91 9.05 -3.05
N HIS A 57 22.30 10.07 -2.46
CA HIS A 57 21.36 10.99 -3.10
C HIS A 57 22.02 11.97 -4.06
N ASP A 58 21.44 12.15 -5.25
CA ASP A 58 21.77 13.25 -6.14
C ASP A 58 21.04 14.53 -5.70
N SER A 59 21.79 15.44 -5.07
CA SER A 59 21.29 16.74 -4.60
C SER A 59 20.69 17.63 -5.69
N LEU A 60 21.00 17.41 -6.97
CA LEU A 60 20.46 18.21 -8.08
C LEU A 60 19.08 17.73 -8.52
N TYR A 61 18.83 16.41 -8.50
CA TYR A 61 17.61 15.81 -9.02
C TYR A 61 16.69 15.21 -7.96
N GLY A 62 17.15 15.10 -6.71
CA GLY A 62 16.27 14.60 -5.66
C GLY A 62 16.18 13.07 -5.61
N GLU A 63 16.89 12.35 -6.47
CA GLU A 63 16.75 10.90 -6.67
C GLU A 63 17.99 10.13 -6.20
N GLU A 64 17.76 8.87 -5.77
CA GLU A 64 18.81 7.88 -5.53
C GLU A 64 18.55 6.69 -6.46
N PRO A 65 19.23 6.60 -7.61
CA PRO A 65 18.96 5.56 -8.63
C PRO A 65 19.23 4.13 -8.16
N THR A 66 19.98 3.95 -7.07
CA THR A 66 20.32 2.65 -6.47
C THR A 66 19.42 2.29 -5.28
N ARG A 67 18.37 3.08 -5.03
CA ARG A 67 17.40 2.79 -3.97
C ARG A 67 16.73 1.43 -4.25
N GLU A 68 16.77 0.57 -3.26
CA GLU A 68 16.14 -0.76 -3.26
C GLU A 68 15.32 -0.91 -1.98
N TYR A 69 14.19 -1.58 -2.07
CA TYR A 69 13.40 -1.95 -0.89
C TYR A 69 14.03 -3.15 -0.18
N ALA A 70 14.04 -3.11 1.15
CA ALA A 70 14.43 -4.27 1.95
C ALA A 70 13.39 -5.39 1.85
N ASP A 71 13.80 -6.60 2.27
CA ASP A 71 12.90 -7.75 2.35
C ASP A 71 11.67 -7.44 3.23
N PRO A 72 10.47 -7.93 2.85
CA PRO A 72 9.24 -7.62 3.56
C PRO A 72 9.25 -8.18 4.98
N ILE A 73 8.81 -7.37 5.93
CA ILE A 73 8.57 -7.76 7.32
C ILE A 73 7.06 -7.82 7.54
N LYS A 74 6.59 -8.95 8.05
CA LYS A 74 5.18 -9.14 8.38
C LYS A 74 4.82 -8.40 9.64
N MET A 75 3.77 -7.59 9.58
CA MET A 75 3.26 -6.86 10.74
C MET A 75 1.75 -6.70 10.70
N VAL A 76 1.13 -6.48 11.86
CA VAL A 76 -0.30 -6.24 11.97
C VAL A 76 -0.56 -4.75 12.09
N MET A 77 -1.44 -4.23 11.23
CA MET A 77 -1.80 -2.82 11.20
C MET A 77 -3.32 -2.66 11.20
N ALA A 78 -3.83 -1.72 11.98
CA ALA A 78 -5.22 -1.31 11.89
C ALA A 78 -5.35 -0.26 10.78
N LEU A 79 -6.29 -0.43 9.86
CA LEU A 79 -6.40 0.38 8.65
C LEU A 79 -7.81 0.94 8.49
N GLU A 80 -7.90 2.19 8.07
CA GLU A 80 -9.12 2.88 7.67
C GLU A 80 -8.98 3.25 6.19
N LEU A 81 -9.76 2.57 5.34
CA LEU A 81 -9.78 2.78 3.90
C LEU A 81 -10.70 3.95 3.56
N ASN A 82 -10.15 4.97 2.90
CA ASN A 82 -10.91 6.07 2.34
C ASN A 82 -11.01 5.89 0.83
N GLU A 83 -12.08 5.24 0.37
CA GLU A 83 -12.35 5.12 -1.07
C GLU A 83 -12.89 6.45 -1.59
N SER A 84 -12.08 7.14 -2.39
CA SER A 84 -12.45 8.43 -2.99
C SER A 84 -13.45 8.25 -4.15
N ALA A 85 -14.70 8.63 -3.88
CA ALA A 85 -15.83 8.94 -4.76
C ALA A 85 -15.83 8.38 -6.20
N ILE A 86 -16.58 7.28 -6.38
CA ILE A 86 -17.07 6.71 -7.66
C ILE A 86 -17.62 7.77 -8.64
N VAL A 87 -18.13 8.90 -8.16
CA VAL A 87 -18.76 9.95 -8.98
C VAL A 87 -17.75 10.70 -9.85
N LEU A 88 -16.50 10.86 -9.42
CA LEU A 88 -15.47 11.57 -10.19
C LEU A 88 -14.79 10.66 -11.24
N ASN A 89 -14.80 9.34 -11.02
CA ASN A 89 -14.36 8.34 -12.00
C ASN A 89 -15.18 8.40 -13.30
N GLN A 90 -16.45 8.84 -13.27
CA GLN A 90 -17.27 9.04 -14.47
C GLN A 90 -16.68 10.11 -15.42
N PHE A 91 -15.88 11.05 -14.91
CA PHE A 91 -15.27 12.12 -15.69
C PHE A 91 -13.81 11.82 -16.08
N GLY A 92 -13.35 10.58 -15.89
CA GLY A 92 -11.98 10.17 -16.22
C GLY A 92 -10.92 10.70 -15.25
N LEU A 93 -11.32 11.23 -14.10
CA LEU A 93 -10.43 11.51 -12.98
C LEU A 93 -10.38 10.24 -12.13
N VAL A 94 -9.32 9.44 -12.30
CA VAL A 94 -9.06 8.30 -11.42
C VAL A 94 -8.65 8.87 -10.07
N GLY A 95 -9.51 8.73 -9.07
CA GLY A 95 -9.15 9.05 -7.70
C GLY A 95 -8.21 7.99 -7.18
N ASP A 96 -6.99 8.37 -6.80
CA ASP A 96 -6.07 7.46 -6.11
C ASP A 96 -6.69 7.04 -4.76
N ASP A 97 -6.58 5.76 -4.43
CA ASP A 97 -7.04 5.26 -3.15
C ASP A 97 -6.12 5.76 -2.03
N GLU A 98 -6.70 6.32 -0.97
CA GLU A 98 -5.96 6.77 0.21
C GLU A 98 -6.34 5.91 1.42
N ILE A 99 -5.37 5.66 2.29
CA ILE A 99 -5.55 4.85 3.49
C ILE A 99 -4.89 5.53 4.69
N THR A 100 -5.56 5.45 5.84
CA THR A 100 -4.98 5.83 7.13
C THR A 100 -4.70 4.57 7.93
N GLY A 101 -3.45 4.40 8.37
CA GLY A 101 -3.03 3.23 9.14
C GLY A 101 -2.58 3.60 10.55
N TYR A 102 -2.76 2.68 11.48
CA TYR A 102 -2.29 2.78 12.86
C TYR A 102 -1.28 1.66 13.12
N ILE A 103 -0.07 2.04 13.54
CA ILE A 103 1.03 1.15 13.85
C ILE A 103 1.40 1.32 15.32
N ALA A 104 1.51 0.22 16.07
CA ALA A 104 2.04 0.26 17.43
C ALA A 104 3.57 0.47 17.41
N ILE A 105 4.04 1.41 18.23
CA ILE A 105 5.47 1.79 18.27
C ILE A 105 6.32 0.61 18.74
N ASP A 106 5.89 -0.03 19.83
CA ASP A 106 6.63 -1.15 20.43
C ASP A 106 6.80 -2.32 19.48
N THR A 107 5.75 -2.62 18.69
CA THR A 107 5.76 -3.74 17.76
C THR A 107 6.71 -3.46 16.61
N PHE A 108 6.68 -2.25 16.08
CA PHE A 108 7.59 -1.81 15.02
C PHE A 108 9.04 -1.82 15.49
N TYR A 109 9.32 -1.31 16.70
CA TYR A 109 10.66 -1.39 17.27
C TYR A 109 11.09 -2.84 17.46
N SER A 110 10.22 -3.72 17.95
CA SER A 110 10.56 -5.14 18.13
C SER A 110 10.87 -5.85 16.80
N GLN A 111 10.31 -5.39 15.69
CA GLN A 111 10.44 -6.03 14.39
C GLN A 111 11.55 -5.43 13.51
N LEU A 112 11.79 -4.12 13.60
CA LEU A 112 12.72 -3.40 12.73
C LEU A 112 13.98 -2.91 13.45
N SER A 113 14.06 -3.01 14.77
CA SER A 113 15.29 -2.60 15.48
C SER A 113 16.46 -3.48 15.08
N THR A 114 17.61 -2.84 14.88
CA THR A 114 18.87 -3.49 14.55
C THR A 114 19.96 -2.96 15.46
N ASP A 115 21.10 -3.63 15.54
CA ASP A 115 22.24 -3.19 16.36
C ASP A 115 22.73 -1.77 15.98
N THR A 116 22.43 -1.30 14.78
CA THR A 116 22.80 0.02 14.27
C THR A 116 21.70 1.08 14.43
N VAL A 117 20.44 0.67 14.50
CA VAL A 117 19.27 1.56 14.65
C VAL A 117 18.34 0.99 15.73
N SER A 118 18.43 1.56 16.94
CA SER A 118 17.63 1.12 18.09
C SER A 118 16.16 1.52 17.99
N ASP A 119 15.89 2.70 17.42
CA ASP A 119 14.56 3.31 17.39
C ASP A 119 14.19 3.65 15.93
N PRO A 120 13.89 2.62 15.11
CA PRO A 120 13.48 2.83 13.73
C PRO A 120 12.07 3.43 13.68
N GLU A 121 11.83 4.37 12.78
CA GLU A 121 10.51 4.96 12.59
C GLU A 121 10.03 4.76 11.15
N PRO A 122 8.72 4.63 10.91
CA PRO A 122 8.16 4.66 9.56
C PRO A 122 8.54 5.97 8.85
N LYS A 123 8.92 5.89 7.58
CA LYS A 123 9.34 7.04 6.77
C LYS A 123 8.44 7.20 5.57
N SER A 124 8.39 8.42 5.04
CA SER A 124 7.78 8.62 3.73
C SER A 124 8.59 7.89 2.67
N GLY A 125 7.89 7.21 1.77
CA GLY A 125 8.47 6.34 0.76
C GLY A 125 8.65 4.88 1.20
N ASP A 126 8.38 4.54 2.47
CA ASP A 126 8.16 3.14 2.85
C ASP A 126 6.84 2.65 2.25
N VAL A 127 6.78 1.36 1.93
CA VAL A 127 5.66 0.75 1.21
C VAL A 127 5.13 -0.43 2.00
N PHE A 128 3.82 -0.65 1.98
CA PHE A 128 3.23 -1.87 2.54
C PHE A 128 2.17 -2.44 1.62
N LYS A 129 2.01 -3.76 1.71
CA LYS A 129 1.09 -4.53 0.89
C LYS A 129 0.05 -5.22 1.74
N LEU A 130 -1.21 -5.08 1.35
CA LEU A 130 -2.35 -5.71 2.03
C LEU A 130 -2.44 -7.20 1.67
N THR A 131 -1.57 -8.02 2.26
CA THR A 131 -1.46 -9.43 1.90
C THR A 131 -2.68 -10.25 2.32
N GLU A 132 -3.18 -10.05 3.54
CA GLU A 132 -4.35 -10.78 4.03
C GLU A 132 -5.64 -10.41 3.27
N TYR A 133 -5.93 -9.11 3.11
CA TYR A 133 -7.11 -8.65 2.37
C TYR A 133 -7.05 -8.93 0.85
N GLY A 134 -5.85 -9.15 0.34
CA GLY A 134 -5.57 -9.17 -1.09
C GLY A 134 -5.32 -10.55 -1.66
N SER A 135 -4.18 -11.12 -1.29
CA SER A 135 -3.57 -12.27 -1.96
C SER A 135 -4.39 -13.56 -1.84
N LEU A 136 -5.23 -13.66 -0.80
CA LEU A 136 -6.02 -14.85 -0.51
C LEU A 136 -7.48 -14.76 -1.00
N ASP A 137 -8.04 -13.55 -1.07
CA ASP A 137 -9.48 -13.35 -1.31
C ASP A 137 -9.80 -12.75 -2.69
N ARG A 138 -8.86 -12.10 -3.37
CA ARG A 138 -9.16 -11.44 -4.66
C ARG A 138 -9.24 -12.46 -5.80
N ILE A 139 -10.42 -12.56 -6.39
CA ILE A 139 -10.72 -13.43 -7.54
C ILE A 139 -9.85 -13.03 -8.75
N GLY A 140 -9.32 -14.03 -9.46
CA GLY A 140 -8.60 -13.85 -10.72
C GLY A 140 -7.07 -13.77 -10.60
N GLY A 141 -6.49 -14.25 -9.49
CA GLY A 141 -5.04 -14.20 -9.26
C GLY A 141 -4.52 -12.78 -8.99
N ARG A 142 -5.42 -11.89 -8.57
CA ARG A 142 -5.10 -10.51 -8.20
C ARG A 142 -4.48 -10.48 -6.82
N ASP A 143 -3.46 -9.67 -6.66
CA ASP A 143 -2.76 -9.55 -5.38
C ASP A 143 -3.29 -8.39 -4.53
N GLY A 144 -2.81 -8.29 -3.30
CA GLY A 144 -3.07 -7.16 -2.41
C GLY A 144 -2.60 -5.85 -2.99
N LYS A 145 -3.42 -4.82 -2.75
CA LYS A 145 -3.07 -3.45 -3.11
C LYS A 145 -1.82 -3.02 -2.35
N ILE A 146 -0.96 -2.27 -3.03
CA ILE A 146 0.27 -1.72 -2.48
C ILE A 146 0.05 -0.22 -2.19
N PHE A 147 0.52 0.22 -1.01
CA PHE A 147 0.39 1.61 -0.56
C PHE A 147 1.74 2.17 -0.14
N GLU A 148 2.03 3.40 -0.54
CA GLU A 148 3.22 4.16 -0.17
C GLU A 148 2.87 5.16 0.93
N ILE A 149 3.66 5.16 2.00
CA ILE A 149 3.53 6.10 3.11
C ILE A 149 3.93 7.49 2.64
N THR A 150 3.02 8.44 2.76
CA THR A 150 3.23 9.84 2.42
C THR A 150 3.53 10.68 3.65
N ASP A 151 2.91 10.36 4.77
CA ASP A 151 3.04 11.14 6.01
C ASP A 151 2.95 10.25 7.24
N ARG A 152 3.66 10.65 8.30
CA ARG A 152 3.64 10.02 9.62
C ARG A 152 3.32 11.09 10.65
N VAL A 153 2.21 10.87 11.35
CA VAL A 153 1.74 11.73 12.43
C VAL A 153 1.89 11.01 13.76
N GLU A 154 2.66 11.61 14.66
CA GLU A 154 2.88 11.11 16.03
C GLU A 154 2.07 11.86 17.08
N GLN A 155 1.61 13.08 16.75
CA GLN A 155 0.93 14.00 17.67
C GLN A 155 -0.40 14.49 17.08
N ASP A 156 -1.47 13.76 17.33
CA ASP A 156 -2.84 14.22 17.07
C ASP A 156 -3.75 13.86 18.24
N VAL A 157 -3.81 14.75 19.24
CA VAL A 157 -4.60 14.58 20.48
C VAL A 157 -6.08 14.28 20.23
N SER A 158 -6.61 14.61 19.04
CA SER A 158 -8.01 14.37 18.71
C SER A 158 -8.30 12.93 18.28
N ARG A 159 -7.31 12.22 17.74
CA ARG A 159 -7.46 10.87 17.17
C ARG A 159 -6.54 9.84 17.81
N ILE A 160 -5.29 10.20 18.08
CA ILE A 160 -4.25 9.29 18.59
C ILE A 160 -3.52 9.92 19.77
N ASN A 161 -2.91 9.08 20.62
CA ASN A 161 -1.92 9.56 21.61
C ASN A 161 -2.43 10.77 22.43
N PRO A 162 -3.37 10.56 23.38
CA PRO A 162 -3.77 11.62 24.28
C PRO A 162 -2.51 12.20 24.96
N LEU A 163 -2.56 13.44 25.43
CA LEU A 163 -1.42 14.22 25.99
C LEU A 163 -0.59 13.51 27.09
N ILE A 164 -1.01 12.32 27.50
CA ILE A 164 -0.42 11.38 28.45
C ILE A 164 0.77 10.61 27.83
N GLY A 165 0.82 10.36 26.52
CA GLY A 165 1.92 9.63 25.88
C GLY A 165 1.77 9.38 24.38
N HIS A 166 2.83 8.85 23.75
CA HIS A 166 2.82 8.37 22.36
C HIS A 166 2.94 6.84 22.39
N TYR A 167 2.01 6.15 21.74
CA TYR A 167 1.89 4.69 21.75
C TYR A 167 1.81 4.11 20.34
N ILE A 168 1.25 4.90 19.42
CA ILE A 168 1.04 4.52 18.03
C ILE A 168 1.54 5.62 17.10
N TRP A 169 1.91 5.26 15.88
CA TRP A 169 1.99 6.20 14.77
C TRP A 169 0.73 6.10 13.91
N LEU A 170 0.21 7.26 13.53
CA LEU A 170 -0.78 7.36 12.46
C LEU A 170 -0.02 7.61 11.17
N ILE A 171 -0.17 6.71 10.21
CA ILE A 171 0.39 6.87 8.88
C ILE A 171 -0.72 7.24 7.90
N LYS A 172 -0.39 8.10 6.94
CA LYS A 172 -1.21 8.30 5.75
C LYS A 172 -0.45 7.73 4.58
N ALA A 173 -1.15 6.97 3.75
CA ALA A 173 -0.59 6.36 2.58
C ALA A 173 -1.52 6.52 1.39
N LYS A 174 -0.93 6.59 0.21
CA LYS A 174 -1.63 6.62 -1.08
C LYS A 174 -1.36 5.30 -1.80
N ARG A 175 -2.22 4.95 -2.75
CA ARG A 175 -1.95 3.81 -3.63
C ARG A 175 -0.62 4.03 -4.35
N TYR A 176 0.22 2.99 -4.32
CA TYR A 176 1.49 3.00 -5.02
C TYR A 176 1.31 2.30 -6.35
N ASP A 177 1.48 3.05 -7.44
CA ASP A 177 1.62 2.47 -8.76
C ASP A 177 3.05 1.97 -8.93
N TYR A 178 3.18 0.70 -9.33
CA TYR A 178 4.47 0.03 -9.43
C TYR A 178 5.43 0.81 -10.35
N SER A 179 6.54 1.29 -9.78
CA SER A 179 7.73 1.66 -10.54
C SER A 179 8.68 0.45 -10.56
N PHE A 180 9.52 0.35 -11.59
CA PHE A 180 10.47 -0.75 -11.82
C PHE A 180 11.62 -0.82 -10.78
N GLU A 181 11.40 -0.27 -9.58
CA GLU A 181 12.35 -0.24 -8.47
C GLU A 181 12.71 -1.68 -8.02
N PRO A 182 14.02 -1.98 -7.84
CA PRO A 182 14.47 -3.25 -7.28
C PRO A 182 13.89 -3.49 -5.88
N GLY A 183 13.59 -4.76 -5.56
CA GLY A 183 13.11 -5.18 -4.23
C GLY A 183 11.59 -5.15 -4.03
N LEU A 184 10.83 -4.50 -4.92
CA LEU A 184 9.36 -4.53 -4.90
C LEU A 184 8.83 -5.25 -6.15
N SER A 185 7.75 -6.02 -5.99
CA SER A 185 7.06 -6.66 -7.12
C SER A 185 5.73 -5.96 -7.39
N ALA A 186 5.35 -5.90 -8.67
CA ALA A 186 4.06 -5.36 -9.09
C ALA A 186 2.90 -6.16 -8.49
N GLU A 187 1.74 -5.51 -8.34
CA GLU A 187 0.49 -6.19 -7.99
C GLU A 187 0.20 -7.31 -9.01
N GLY A 188 -0.03 -8.53 -8.53
CA GLY A 188 -0.38 -9.66 -9.37
C GLY A 188 -1.62 -9.40 -10.21
N ALA A 189 -1.56 -9.76 -11.50
CA ALA A 189 -2.66 -9.64 -12.47
C ALA A 189 -3.30 -8.23 -12.55
N SER A 190 -2.50 -7.18 -12.33
CA SER A 190 -2.92 -5.78 -12.54
C SER A 190 -2.69 -5.28 -13.97
N ASP A 191 -2.06 -6.09 -14.84
CA ASP A 191 -1.83 -5.75 -16.26
C ASP A 191 -3.13 -5.37 -16.96
N GLN A 192 -3.19 -4.17 -17.54
CA GLN A 192 -4.22 -3.84 -18.52
C GLN A 192 -3.87 -4.45 -19.89
N VAL A 193 -4.84 -4.54 -20.80
CA VAL A 193 -4.63 -5.12 -22.16
C VAL A 193 -3.53 -4.38 -22.95
N TYR A 194 -3.29 -3.11 -22.61
CA TYR A 194 -2.25 -2.26 -23.21
C TYR A 194 -0.93 -2.23 -22.42
N ASP A 195 -0.87 -2.92 -21.28
CA ASP A 195 0.32 -2.95 -20.44
C ASP A 195 1.29 -4.01 -21.00
N ASP A 196 2.44 -3.55 -21.47
CA ASP A 196 3.53 -4.41 -21.94
C ASP A 196 4.59 -4.45 -20.85
N SER A 197 5.18 -5.62 -20.60
CA SER A 197 6.19 -5.84 -19.57
C SER A 197 7.55 -5.15 -19.86
N ARG A 198 7.55 -4.17 -20.76
CA ARG A 198 8.74 -3.57 -21.36
C ARG A 198 8.59 -2.06 -21.46
N SER A 199 8.74 -1.39 -20.33
CA SER A 199 9.01 0.05 -20.27
C SER A 199 10.49 0.29 -19.94
N GLY A 200 11.18 1.05 -20.81
CA GLY A 200 12.57 1.48 -20.61
C GLY A 200 13.65 0.48 -21.03
N LEU A 201 14.21 0.64 -22.23
CA LEU A 201 15.46 -0.02 -22.64
C LEU A 201 16.55 1.02 -22.86
N LEU A 202 17.72 0.80 -22.26
CA LEU A 202 18.93 1.54 -22.55
C LEU A 202 19.43 1.19 -23.97
N SER A 203 19.97 2.18 -24.69
CA SER A 203 20.48 2.03 -26.06
C SER A 203 21.45 0.84 -26.20
N GLY A 204 21.11 -0.18 -27.00
CA GLY A 204 22.03 -1.25 -27.43
C GLY A 204 21.54 -2.69 -27.31
N TYR A 205 20.32 -2.93 -26.80
CA TYR A 205 19.77 -4.28 -26.62
C TYR A 205 18.74 -4.63 -27.71
N THR A 206 18.80 -5.85 -28.23
CA THR A 206 17.87 -6.36 -29.26
C THR A 206 16.61 -6.94 -28.63
N GLN A 207 15.44 -6.52 -29.11
CA GLN A 207 14.12 -6.94 -28.63
C GLN A 207 13.72 -8.28 -29.26
N PRO A 208 13.35 -9.33 -28.52
CA PRO A 208 12.50 -10.40 -29.06
C PRO A 208 11.05 -9.89 -29.08
N GLU A 209 10.33 -9.95 -30.20
CA GLU A 209 8.95 -9.44 -30.32
C GLU A 209 8.02 -9.94 -29.20
N SER A 210 7.10 -9.09 -28.73
CA SER A 210 6.07 -9.50 -27.78
C SER A 210 5.09 -10.47 -28.43
N VAL A 211 4.65 -11.49 -27.70
CA VAL A 211 3.52 -12.31 -28.13
C VAL A 211 2.27 -11.44 -27.94
N GLY A 212 1.69 -10.96 -29.03
CA GLY A 212 0.50 -10.12 -28.98
C GLY A 212 -0.61 -10.83 -28.19
N LYS A 213 -1.01 -10.25 -27.05
CA LYS A 213 -2.18 -10.69 -26.28
C LYS A 213 -3.43 -10.29 -27.06
N LYS A 214 -3.78 -11.08 -28.08
CA LYS A 214 -5.02 -10.92 -28.86
C LYS A 214 -6.14 -11.68 -28.16
N TYR A 215 -7.33 -11.11 -28.11
CA TYR A 215 -8.53 -11.90 -27.87
C TYR A 215 -8.61 -12.95 -28.98
N THR A 216 -8.58 -14.22 -28.60
CA THR A 216 -8.84 -15.34 -29.54
C THR A 216 -10.33 -15.48 -29.84
N ASP A 217 -11.17 -14.74 -29.12
CA ASP A 217 -12.62 -14.73 -29.30
C ASP A 217 -12.98 -13.96 -30.56
N ASP A 218 -13.08 -14.72 -31.65
CA ASP A 218 -13.75 -14.29 -32.86
C ASP A 218 -15.26 -14.56 -32.71
N VAL A 219 -16.06 -13.50 -32.80
CA VAL A 219 -17.52 -13.56 -32.76
C VAL A 219 -18.06 -14.52 -33.83
N GLN A 220 -17.35 -14.69 -34.95
CA GLN A 220 -17.71 -15.60 -36.03
C GLN A 220 -17.47 -17.08 -35.67
N LEU A 221 -16.50 -17.38 -34.80
CA LEU A 221 -16.28 -18.74 -34.27
C LEU A 221 -17.26 -19.06 -33.15
N GLN A 222 -17.47 -18.13 -32.22
CA GLN A 222 -18.42 -18.32 -31.12
C GLN A 222 -19.88 -18.34 -31.60
N SER A 223 -20.25 -17.61 -32.66
CA SER A 223 -21.63 -17.64 -33.16
C SER A 223 -21.98 -19.01 -33.77
N LYS A 224 -21.01 -19.75 -34.31
CA LYS A 224 -21.24 -21.09 -34.87
C LYS A 224 -21.61 -22.14 -33.82
N GLU A 225 -21.16 -21.98 -32.57
CA GLU A 225 -21.60 -22.86 -31.47
C GLU A 225 -23.07 -22.63 -31.09
N VAL A 226 -23.60 -21.43 -31.34
CA VAL A 226 -25.01 -21.09 -31.08
C VAL A 226 -25.89 -21.37 -32.30
N PHE A 227 -25.43 -20.99 -33.49
CA PHE A 227 -26.09 -21.18 -34.77
C PHE A 227 -25.08 -21.11 -35.92
N ASP A 228 -24.75 -22.24 -36.52
CA ASP A 228 -23.83 -22.34 -37.66
C ASP A 228 -24.56 -22.04 -38.99
N TYR A 229 -24.23 -20.91 -39.62
CA TYR A 229 -24.78 -20.51 -40.90
C TYR A 229 -24.18 -21.29 -42.09
N ASP A 230 -23.01 -21.92 -41.91
CA ASP A 230 -22.27 -22.60 -42.98
C ASP A 230 -22.73 -24.06 -43.17
N ASP A 231 -23.32 -24.67 -42.14
CA ASP A 231 -23.75 -26.08 -42.15
C ASP A 231 -25.25 -26.25 -42.50
N TYR A 232 -25.98 -25.14 -42.61
CA TYR A 232 -27.35 -25.16 -43.13
C TYR A 232 -27.32 -25.21 -44.67
N PHE A 233 -27.63 -26.39 -45.21
CA PHE A 233 -27.76 -26.69 -46.63
C PHE A 233 -28.82 -25.86 -47.41
N GLU A 234 -29.43 -24.86 -46.76
CA GLU A 234 -30.42 -23.91 -47.30
C GLU A 234 -30.11 -22.44 -46.94
N SER A 235 -28.90 -22.09 -46.48
CA SER A 235 -28.52 -20.69 -46.30
C SER A 235 -28.34 -20.02 -47.67
N ASN A 236 -29.40 -19.32 -48.08
CA ASN A 236 -29.45 -18.59 -49.33
C ASN A 236 -28.59 -17.33 -49.18
N ASP A 237 -27.28 -17.47 -49.41
CA ASP A 237 -26.26 -16.41 -49.32
C ASP A 237 -26.35 -15.36 -50.44
N ASP A 238 -27.38 -15.42 -51.29
CA ASP A 238 -27.65 -14.39 -52.28
C ASP A 238 -28.35 -13.19 -51.60
N VAL A 239 -27.77 -12.00 -51.77
CA VAL A 239 -28.32 -10.72 -51.32
C VAL A 239 -29.76 -10.49 -51.82
N TYR A 240 -30.17 -11.18 -52.89
CA TYR A 240 -31.51 -11.07 -53.47
C TYR A 240 -32.46 -12.25 -53.23
N GLY A 241 -32.07 -13.26 -52.45
CA GLY A 241 -32.95 -14.38 -52.08
C GLY A 241 -33.49 -15.15 -53.29
N GLY A 242 -32.83 -16.25 -53.65
CA GLY A 242 -33.18 -17.07 -54.81
C GLY A 242 -34.67 -17.41 -54.93
N TYR A 243 -35.29 -16.93 -56.02
CA TYR A 243 -36.55 -17.46 -56.53
C TYR A 243 -36.24 -18.50 -57.61
N ASN A 244 -36.64 -19.75 -57.38
CA ASN A 244 -36.92 -20.75 -58.41
C ASN A 244 -38.28 -21.36 -58.13
#